data_AF-A0AAW2GPH4-F1
#
_entry.id   AF-A0AAW2GPH4-F1
#
_cell.length_a   1.000
_cell.length_b   1.000
_cell.length_c   1.000
_cell.angle_alpha   90.00
_cell.angle_beta   90.00
_cell.angle_gamma   90.00
#
_symmetry.space_group_name_H-M   'P 1'
#
loop_
_entity.id
_entity.type
_entity.pdbx_description
1 polymer ?
#
loop_
_entity_poly.entity_id
_entity_poly.type
_entity_poly.pdbx_seq_one_letter_code
_entity_poly.pdbx_strand_id
1 'polypeptide(L)'
;MFSNHTVSTISVSGRNKTIDQGLSLPLALLGRAEIFMTLKEYHFALEDLRLAAEDDLPDKSMRELQRKMKECEVFLKSNEESLVPVDRRVSEMSRLSSSKERCGDEGVTSLNGAVNSELRWSSGALEIRETTTAGKHAVATAEIHPGDILLVEPPLAGCLLPEFYGTHCQHCYARLRAPVGCPSCSCVAFCGKKCRDAAMATYHKYECKILALLIGSGMSVLSMVGLRMVTQEGPRKCLKIYEGLERAAAPLAAASTTTATASATRDVKSSASSKSARRRIRRRKLRESLRGEEIAETTEEKGTKEPRGGDDEDVDTTPYNLVTHADRRASKDFLERSLMAAFLLKCLQRVGFFACPTPDNEVPGVEEITVAALLLRNLQLLQFNAHEFFETRTDAEHRFRGSRPVYLGVAIYPGVARFNHDCYPAVTRYFVGRHIVIKAIRSLRPGDVIAENYGPIFTKKTLAERQRALAARYWFRCTCKTCQEDWPCFENLTNDSVRLRCPTAGCSGLHSRVRVSKPIKCPDCQKKICLEDRLACLRECEALYECGLADMENERVDEAIRTFCDALKRFHEVACPPHRATHLAEIALSSCLADYGNTWRPAGVLKIARLEK
;
A
#
# COMPACT_ATOMS: atom_id res chain seq x y z
N MET A 1 -28.31 7.28 7.02
CA MET A 1 -27.88 7.20 5.59
C MET A 1 -28.18 8.50 4.87
N PHE A 2 -29.43 9.00 4.88
CA PHE A 2 -29.79 10.28 4.26
C PHE A 2 -28.97 11.47 4.79
N SER A 3 -28.86 11.65 6.11
CA SER A 3 -28.05 12.72 6.72
C SER A 3 -26.57 12.68 6.29
N ASN A 4 -25.99 11.49 6.15
CA ASN A 4 -24.63 11.31 5.63
C ASN A 4 -24.51 11.77 4.19
N HIS A 5 -25.47 11.39 3.34
CA HIS A 5 -25.48 11.81 1.94
C HIS A 5 -25.56 13.33 1.83
N THR A 6 -26.49 13.96 2.55
CA THR A 6 -26.68 15.41 2.61
C THR A 6 -25.38 16.15 2.95
N VAL A 7 -24.71 15.80 4.04
CA VAL A 7 -23.45 16.47 4.43
C VAL A 7 -22.31 16.21 3.43
N SER A 8 -22.30 15.06 2.76
CA SER A 8 -21.23 14.72 1.81
C SER A 8 -21.36 15.38 0.44
N THR A 9 -22.55 15.85 0.06
CA THR A 9 -22.84 16.41 -1.27
C THR A 9 -23.13 17.90 -1.27
N ILE A 10 -23.47 18.49 -0.12
CA ILE A 10 -23.67 19.93 0.02
C ILE A 10 -22.35 20.68 -0.21
N SER A 11 -22.42 21.73 -1.02
CA SER A 11 -21.33 22.69 -1.20
C SER A 11 -21.05 23.47 0.08
N VAL A 12 -19.80 23.92 0.26
CA VAL A 12 -19.45 24.77 1.41
C VAL A 12 -20.37 25.98 1.51
N SER A 13 -20.68 26.33 2.75
CA SER A 13 -21.42 27.52 3.16
C SER A 13 -21.01 28.76 2.38
N GLY A 14 -22.02 29.58 2.03
CA GLY A 14 -21.81 30.84 1.33
C GLY A 14 -21.66 30.78 -0.20
N ARG A 15 -21.60 29.60 -0.83
CA ARG A 15 -21.60 29.50 -2.31
C ARG A 15 -22.91 29.91 -2.98
N ASN A 16 -24.06 29.65 -2.35
CA ASN A 16 -25.37 29.96 -2.92
C ASN A 16 -26.30 30.66 -1.92
N LYS A 17 -25.88 31.85 -1.47
CA LYS A 17 -26.64 32.67 -0.51
C LYS A 17 -28.08 32.98 -0.95
N THR A 18 -28.37 32.92 -2.25
CA THR A 18 -29.70 33.15 -2.82
C THR A 18 -30.71 32.03 -2.55
N ILE A 19 -30.26 30.79 -2.34
CA ILE A 19 -31.16 29.64 -2.14
C ILE A 19 -31.26 29.25 -0.67
N ASP A 20 -30.14 29.29 0.07
CA ASP A 20 -30.07 28.71 1.42
C ASP A 20 -29.48 29.67 2.47
N GLN A 21 -29.32 30.95 2.12
CA GLN A 21 -28.66 31.96 2.96
C GLN A 21 -27.20 31.59 3.33
N GLY A 22 -26.62 30.59 2.67
CA GLY A 22 -25.32 30.02 3.00
C GLY A 22 -25.33 29.01 4.14
N LEU A 23 -26.51 28.60 4.66
CA LEU A 23 -26.64 27.83 5.89
C LEU A 23 -26.89 26.32 5.70
N SER A 24 -26.98 25.81 4.46
CA SER A 24 -27.31 24.38 4.23
C SER A 24 -26.34 23.42 4.92
N LEU A 25 -25.03 23.68 4.81
CA LEU A 25 -24.02 22.80 5.40
C LEU A 25 -24.08 22.79 6.94
N PRO A 26 -24.04 23.95 7.64
CA PRO A 26 -24.08 23.94 9.09
C PRO A 26 -25.42 23.43 9.63
N LEU A 27 -26.54 23.67 8.96
CA LEU A 27 -27.83 23.07 9.33
C LEU A 27 -27.86 21.55 9.13
N ALA A 28 -27.28 21.05 8.04
CA ALA A 28 -27.17 19.60 7.81
C ALA A 28 -26.27 18.93 8.85
N LEU A 29 -25.16 19.58 9.23
CA LEU A 29 -24.28 19.12 10.31
C LEU A 29 -25.01 19.11 11.66
N LEU A 30 -25.76 20.16 12.00
CA LEU A 30 -26.58 20.21 13.21
C LEU A 30 -27.61 19.08 13.27
N GLY A 31 -28.34 18.85 12.18
CA GLY A 31 -29.32 17.75 12.12
C GLY A 31 -28.67 16.37 12.20
N ARG A 32 -27.47 16.20 11.62
CA ARG A 32 -26.72 14.95 11.74
C ARG A 32 -26.15 14.74 13.15
N ALA A 33 -25.71 15.80 13.82
CA ALA A 33 -25.25 15.74 15.20
C ALA A 33 -26.36 15.26 16.15
N GLU A 34 -27.60 15.73 15.98
CA GLU A 34 -28.75 15.24 16.77
C GLU A 34 -29.00 13.75 16.60
N ILE A 35 -28.89 13.24 15.37
CA ILE A 35 -29.00 11.81 15.08
C ILE A 35 -27.89 11.06 15.81
N PHE A 36 -26.64 11.53 15.75
CA PHE A 36 -25.53 10.89 16.46
C PHE A 36 -25.70 10.92 17.98
N MET A 37 -26.19 12.02 18.56
CA MET A 37 -26.53 12.09 19.98
C MET A 37 -27.62 11.06 20.35
N THR A 38 -28.65 10.92 19.53
CA THR A 38 -29.72 9.93 19.71
C THR A 38 -29.17 8.49 19.65
N LEU A 39 -28.20 8.24 18.77
CA LEU A 39 -27.48 6.97 18.66
C LEU A 39 -26.40 6.78 19.74
N LYS A 40 -26.23 7.74 20.65
CA LYS A 40 -25.17 7.78 21.67
C LYS A 40 -23.75 7.80 21.10
N GLU A 41 -23.58 8.22 19.86
CA GLU A 41 -22.29 8.40 19.18
C GLU A 41 -21.78 9.84 19.35
N TYR A 42 -21.63 10.27 20.60
CA TYR A 42 -21.34 11.68 20.95
C TYR A 42 -20.03 12.22 20.37
N HIS A 43 -19.06 11.36 20.02
CA HIS A 43 -17.82 11.79 19.38
C HIS A 43 -18.05 12.29 17.95
N PHE A 44 -18.91 11.63 17.16
CA PHE A 44 -19.28 12.11 15.82
C PHE A 44 -20.18 13.34 15.91
N ALA A 45 -21.10 13.36 16.88
CA ALA A 45 -21.93 14.54 17.12
C ALA A 45 -21.07 15.78 17.44
N LEU A 46 -20.08 15.63 18.31
CA LEU A 46 -19.19 16.73 18.69
C LEU A 46 -18.36 17.24 17.51
N GLU A 47 -17.89 16.36 16.64
CA GLU A 47 -17.17 16.76 15.42
C GLU A 47 -18.08 17.55 14.46
N ASP A 48 -19.31 17.09 14.24
CA ASP A 48 -20.29 17.80 13.41
C ASP A 48 -20.62 19.20 13.98
N LEU A 49 -20.79 19.30 15.30
CA LEU A 49 -21.04 20.58 15.97
C LEU A 49 -19.85 21.53 15.86
N ARG A 50 -18.62 21.03 15.98
CA ARG A 50 -17.40 21.83 15.77
C ARG A 50 -17.30 22.34 14.33
N LEU A 51 -17.60 21.50 13.35
CA LEU A 51 -17.61 21.90 11.95
C LEU A 51 -18.68 22.96 11.67
N ALA A 52 -19.88 22.81 12.24
CA ALA A 52 -20.96 23.78 12.08
C ALA A 52 -20.65 25.14 12.75
N ALA A 53 -19.85 25.14 13.82
CA ALA A 53 -19.42 26.36 14.50
C ALA A 53 -18.37 27.18 13.72
N GLU A 54 -17.79 26.64 12.64
CA GLU A 54 -16.90 27.39 11.75
C GLU A 54 -17.67 28.37 10.83
N ASP A 55 -19.00 28.18 10.72
CA ASP A 55 -19.89 29.00 9.91
C ASP A 55 -20.63 30.06 10.74
N ASP A 56 -21.00 31.16 10.08
CA ASP A 56 -21.76 32.25 10.69
C ASP A 56 -23.24 31.87 10.82
N LEU A 57 -23.61 31.35 12.01
CA LEU A 57 -24.97 30.89 12.33
C LEU A 57 -25.77 31.96 13.09
N PRO A 58 -27.10 32.03 12.91
CA PRO A 58 -27.96 32.90 13.72
C PRO A 58 -27.81 32.64 15.23
N ASP A 59 -27.85 33.69 16.05
CA ASP A 59 -27.64 33.64 17.52
C ASP A 59 -28.40 32.52 18.24
N LYS A 60 -29.64 32.28 17.84
CA LYS A 60 -30.47 31.21 18.42
C LYS A 60 -29.85 29.83 18.17
N SER A 61 -29.49 29.54 16.93
CA SER A 61 -28.84 28.30 16.51
C SER A 61 -27.45 28.17 17.14
N MET A 62 -26.72 29.28 17.28
CA MET A 62 -25.40 29.29 17.88
C MET A 62 -25.44 28.93 19.38
N ARG A 63 -26.39 29.50 20.13
CA ARG A 63 -26.62 29.13 21.55
C ARG A 63 -26.99 27.65 21.69
N GLU A 64 -27.83 27.15 20.79
CA GLU A 64 -28.22 25.74 20.80
C GLU A 64 -27.06 24.80 20.50
N LEU A 65 -26.24 25.14 19.50
CA LEU A 65 -25.01 24.42 19.15
C LEU A 65 -24.07 24.35 20.36
N GLN A 66 -23.80 25.48 21.02
CA GLN A 66 -22.93 25.53 22.21
C GLN A 66 -23.47 24.66 23.36
N ARG A 67 -24.79 24.69 23.58
CA ARG A 67 -25.44 23.82 24.58
C ARG A 67 -25.22 22.33 24.25
N LYS A 68 -25.44 21.93 23.00
CA LYS A 68 -25.24 20.55 22.52
C LYS A 68 -23.78 20.11 22.58
N MET A 69 -22.83 21.01 22.27
CA MET A 69 -21.39 20.73 22.41
C MET A 69 -21.04 20.40 23.86
N LYS A 70 -21.49 21.23 24.80
CA LYS A 70 -21.26 21.00 26.24
C LYS A 70 -21.87 19.68 26.69
N GLU A 71 -23.07 19.34 26.21
CA GLU A 71 -23.72 18.06 26.49
C GLU A 71 -22.89 16.87 26.00
N CYS A 72 -22.38 16.93 24.76
CA CYS A 72 -21.49 15.90 24.21
C CYS A 72 -20.20 15.78 25.03
N GLU A 73 -19.57 16.89 25.38
CA GLU A 73 -18.31 16.90 26.15
C GLU A 73 -18.50 16.34 27.56
N VAL A 74 -19.60 16.69 28.24
CA VAL A 74 -19.93 16.14 29.56
C VAL A 74 -20.16 14.64 29.46
N PHE A 75 -20.90 14.17 28.46
CA PHE A 75 -21.13 12.73 28.27
C PHE A 75 -19.83 11.97 28.01
N LEU A 76 -18.98 12.49 27.11
CA LEU A 76 -17.70 11.86 26.78
C LEU A 76 -16.76 11.77 27.98
N LYS A 77 -16.70 12.83 28.81
CA LYS A 77 -15.90 12.83 30.05
C LYS A 77 -16.47 11.90 31.12
N SER A 78 -17.79 11.87 31.28
CA SER A 78 -18.44 11.06 32.32
C SER A 78 -18.39 9.56 32.03
N ASN A 79 -18.19 9.20 30.76
CA ASN A 79 -18.24 7.81 30.30
C ASN A 79 -16.90 7.34 29.69
N GLU A 80 -15.79 8.03 29.98
CA GLU A 80 -14.48 7.77 29.37
C GLU A 80 -14.02 6.31 29.55
N GLU A 81 -14.37 5.66 30.65
CA GLU A 81 -14.08 4.23 30.94
C GLU A 81 -15.08 3.24 30.32
N SER A 82 -16.31 3.67 30.00
CA SER A 82 -17.40 2.82 29.50
C SER A 82 -17.61 2.92 27.99
N LEU A 83 -17.01 3.89 27.33
CA LEU A 83 -17.11 4.06 25.88
C LEU A 83 -16.19 3.05 25.18
N VAL A 84 -16.78 2.22 24.32
CA VAL A 84 -16.02 1.41 23.36
C VAL A 84 -15.15 2.38 22.56
N PRO A 85 -13.81 2.28 22.59
CA PRO A 85 -12.95 3.22 21.91
C PRO A 85 -13.29 3.27 20.43
N VAL A 86 -13.37 4.49 19.87
CA VAL A 86 -13.35 4.71 18.42
C VAL A 86 -12.07 4.06 17.90
N ASP A 87 -12.24 2.86 17.32
CA ASP A 87 -11.20 1.92 16.85
C ASP A 87 -9.80 2.21 17.44
N ARG A 88 -9.56 1.74 18.68
CA ARG A 88 -8.30 1.94 19.44
C ARG A 88 -7.05 1.70 18.58
N ARG A 89 -7.15 0.77 17.63
CA ARG A 89 -6.15 0.34 16.64
C ARG A 89 -5.67 1.48 15.72
N VAL A 90 -6.54 2.42 15.34
CA VAL A 90 -6.17 3.56 14.47
C VAL A 90 -5.45 4.66 15.27
N SER A 91 -5.84 4.85 16.54
CA SER A 91 -5.21 5.83 17.45
C SER A 91 -3.82 5.38 17.93
N GLU A 92 -3.64 4.10 18.28
CA GLU A 92 -2.32 3.54 18.68
C GLU A 92 -1.30 3.64 17.52
N MET A 93 -1.72 3.40 16.28
CA MET A 93 -0.82 3.45 15.12
C MET A 93 -0.48 4.88 14.67
N SER A 94 -1.38 5.84 14.88
CA SER A 94 -1.09 7.27 14.65
C SER A 94 0.01 7.78 15.60
N ARG A 95 0.09 7.22 16.82
CA ARG A 95 1.14 7.51 17.82
C ARG A 95 2.48 6.87 17.44
N LEU A 96 2.47 5.70 16.79
CA LEU A 96 3.68 5.05 16.25
C LEU A 96 4.30 5.83 15.07
N SER A 97 3.48 6.46 14.22
CA SER A 97 4.00 7.29 13.10
C SER A 97 4.57 8.65 13.53
N SER A 98 4.30 9.09 14.76
CA SER A 98 4.67 10.43 15.26
C SER A 98 5.70 10.42 16.39
N SER A 99 6.10 9.25 16.91
CA SER A 99 7.08 9.14 17.99
C SER A 99 8.49 8.89 17.45
N LYS A 100 9.28 9.96 17.36
CA LYS A 100 10.65 9.88 17.87
C LYS A 100 10.50 9.74 19.38
N GLU A 101 11.03 8.64 19.93
CA GLU A 101 11.27 8.36 21.36
C GLU A 101 10.26 7.49 22.16
N ARG A 102 10.83 6.34 22.58
CA ARG A 102 10.65 5.47 23.76
C ARG A 102 9.34 4.68 23.99
N CYS A 103 9.60 3.38 24.18
CA CYS A 103 8.72 2.26 24.48
C CYS A 103 8.27 2.24 25.95
N GLY A 104 7.06 1.72 26.17
CA GLY A 104 6.56 1.27 27.47
C GLY A 104 5.04 1.31 27.53
N ASP A 105 4.35 0.28 27.01
CA ASP A 105 3.29 -0.48 27.69
C ASP A 105 2.78 -1.61 26.78
N GLU A 106 2.39 -2.74 27.36
CA GLU A 106 2.01 -3.96 26.65
C GLU A 106 0.65 -3.84 25.95
N GLY A 107 0.67 -3.88 24.62
CA GLY A 107 -0.52 -4.01 23.78
C GLY A 107 -0.36 -3.40 22.39
N VAL A 108 -0.09 -4.25 21.39
CA VAL A 108 -0.38 -4.06 19.95
C VAL A 108 0.65 -3.26 19.11
N THR A 109 1.39 -4.00 18.26
CA THR A 109 2.08 -3.58 17.01
C THR A 109 3.46 -2.90 17.08
N SER A 110 4.37 -3.32 17.97
CA SER A 110 5.80 -3.02 17.81
C SER A 110 6.45 -3.92 16.74
N LEU A 111 7.27 -3.36 15.83
CA LEU A 111 8.13 -4.15 14.95
C LEU A 111 8.98 -5.12 15.78
N ASN A 112 9.29 -6.28 15.22
CA ASN A 112 10.19 -7.21 15.88
C ASN A 112 11.62 -6.67 15.86
N GLY A 113 12.25 -6.52 17.03
CA GLY A 113 13.61 -5.99 17.14
C GLY A 113 13.73 -4.50 16.81
N ALA A 114 14.96 -4.04 16.52
CA ALA A 114 15.22 -2.65 16.16
C ALA A 114 14.62 -2.30 14.80
N VAL A 115 14.38 -1.01 14.53
CA VAL A 115 13.97 -0.53 13.20
C VAL A 115 15.16 -0.63 12.24
N ASN A 116 14.92 -1.13 11.02
CA ASN A 116 15.94 -1.17 9.97
C ASN A 116 16.29 0.26 9.51
N SER A 117 17.57 0.58 9.47
CA SER A 117 18.08 1.91 9.11
C SER A 117 17.91 2.25 7.63
N GLU A 118 17.99 1.27 6.73
CA GLU A 118 17.83 1.44 5.28
C GLU A 118 16.36 1.43 4.86
N LEU A 119 15.54 0.63 5.56
CA LEU A 119 14.14 0.40 5.23
C LEU A 119 13.30 0.75 6.45
N ARG A 120 13.07 2.06 6.64
CA ARG A 120 12.53 2.68 7.87
C ARG A 120 11.25 2.06 8.46
N TRP A 121 10.49 1.35 7.64
CA TRP A 121 9.21 0.73 8.00
C TRP A 121 9.34 -0.75 8.36
N SER A 122 10.56 -1.30 8.38
CA SER A 122 10.81 -2.71 8.62
C SER A 122 11.61 -3.00 9.86
N SER A 123 11.47 -4.24 10.33
CA SER A 123 12.29 -4.86 11.36
C SER A 123 13.76 -4.96 10.92
N GLY A 124 14.68 -4.81 11.87
CA GLY A 124 16.10 -5.08 11.70
C GLY A 124 16.42 -6.58 11.52
N ALA A 125 15.43 -7.46 11.69
CA ALA A 125 15.49 -8.88 11.36
C ALA A 125 15.39 -9.17 9.85
N LEU A 126 15.21 -8.14 9.02
CA LEU A 126 15.26 -8.25 7.56
C LEU A 126 16.20 -7.24 6.92
N GLU A 127 16.76 -7.61 5.78
CA GLU A 127 17.49 -6.71 4.89
C GLU A 127 17.17 -7.00 3.43
N ILE A 128 17.49 -6.05 2.54
CA ILE A 128 17.37 -6.24 1.09
C ILE A 128 18.73 -6.61 0.52
N ARG A 129 18.84 -7.81 -0.07
CA ARG A 129 20.02 -8.23 -0.82
C ARG A 129 19.73 -8.21 -2.31
N GLU A 130 20.78 -8.08 -3.12
CA GLU A 130 20.69 -8.16 -4.57
C GLU A 130 21.55 -9.31 -5.10
N THR A 131 20.96 -10.15 -5.95
CA THR A 131 21.69 -11.20 -6.67
C THR A 131 21.36 -11.16 -8.15
N THR A 132 22.24 -11.73 -8.98
CA THR A 132 22.05 -11.79 -10.43
C THR A 132 20.81 -12.58 -10.85
N THR A 133 20.39 -13.55 -10.04
CA THR A 133 19.26 -14.44 -10.35
C THR A 133 17.93 -13.93 -9.80
N ALA A 134 17.91 -13.39 -8.59
CA ALA A 134 16.69 -12.97 -7.91
C ALA A 134 16.45 -11.45 -7.96
N GLY A 135 17.44 -10.67 -8.40
CA GLY A 135 17.42 -9.22 -8.23
C GLY A 135 17.40 -8.83 -6.75
N LYS A 136 16.81 -7.68 -6.44
CA LYS A 136 16.59 -7.23 -5.06
C LYS A 136 15.53 -8.08 -4.38
N HIS A 137 15.85 -8.66 -3.22
CA HIS A 137 14.96 -9.54 -2.46
C HIS A 137 15.18 -9.39 -0.96
N ALA A 138 14.12 -9.58 -0.17
CA ALA A 138 14.19 -9.57 1.29
C ALA A 138 14.77 -10.88 1.84
N VAL A 139 15.66 -10.77 2.82
CA VAL A 139 16.34 -11.90 3.48
C VAL A 139 16.34 -11.70 4.99
N ALA A 140 16.16 -12.77 5.74
CA ALA A 140 16.21 -12.74 7.20
C ALA A 140 17.66 -12.56 7.69
N THR A 141 17.89 -11.63 8.61
CA THR A 141 19.19 -11.39 9.26
C THR A 141 19.27 -12.04 10.63
N ALA A 142 18.12 -12.35 11.23
CA ALA A 142 17.96 -13.03 12.50
C ALA A 142 16.96 -14.19 12.36
N GLU A 143 16.78 -14.95 13.43
CA GLU A 143 15.69 -15.91 13.51
C GLU A 143 14.35 -15.14 13.60
N ILE A 144 13.38 -15.56 12.79
CA ILE A 144 12.03 -14.99 12.74
C ILE A 144 11.05 -16.12 13.09
N HIS A 145 10.07 -15.82 13.92
CA HIS A 145 9.06 -16.76 14.37
C HIS A 145 7.66 -16.40 13.85
N PRO A 146 6.74 -17.37 13.75
CA PRO A 146 5.33 -17.10 13.50
C PRO A 146 4.79 -16.07 14.49
N GLY A 147 4.10 -15.05 13.97
CA GLY A 147 3.61 -13.94 14.79
C GLY A 147 4.51 -12.71 14.79
N ASP A 148 5.72 -12.77 14.24
CA ASP A 148 6.63 -11.62 14.18
C ASP A 148 6.19 -10.61 13.11
N ILE A 149 6.17 -9.32 13.47
CA ILE A 149 5.86 -8.23 12.55
C ILE A 149 7.15 -7.74 11.90
N LEU A 150 7.23 -7.95 10.58
CA LEU A 150 8.42 -7.67 9.80
C LEU A 150 8.41 -6.29 9.16
N LEU A 151 7.22 -5.78 8.79
CA LEU A 151 7.10 -4.49 8.11
C LEU A 151 5.70 -3.89 8.35
N VAL A 152 5.66 -2.58 8.60
CA VAL A 152 4.42 -1.76 8.70
C VAL A 152 4.63 -0.49 7.89
N GLU A 153 4.13 -0.43 6.66
CA GLU A 153 4.49 0.63 5.70
C GLU A 153 3.24 1.38 5.19
N PRO A 154 3.23 2.73 5.21
CA PRO A 154 2.21 3.51 4.54
C PRO A 154 2.41 3.49 3.01
N PRO A 155 1.36 3.68 2.21
CA PRO A 155 1.50 3.68 0.76
C PRO A 155 2.21 4.96 0.31
N LEU A 156 3.10 4.84 -0.67
CA LEU A 156 3.63 6.01 -1.37
C LEU A 156 2.50 6.73 -2.11
N ALA A 157 1.63 5.98 -2.80
CA ALA A 157 0.39 6.45 -3.40
C ALA A 157 -0.59 5.29 -3.51
N GLY A 158 -1.89 5.58 -3.53
CA GLY A 158 -2.91 4.57 -3.77
C GLY A 158 -4.26 5.18 -4.06
N CYS A 159 -5.16 4.39 -4.66
CA CYS A 159 -6.48 4.81 -5.09
C CYS A 159 -7.52 3.75 -4.73
N LEU A 160 -8.69 4.18 -4.23
CA LEU A 160 -9.88 3.35 -4.14
C LEU A 160 -10.45 3.07 -5.53
N LEU A 161 -11.07 1.90 -5.69
CA LEU A 161 -11.92 1.61 -6.84
C LEU A 161 -13.19 2.50 -6.79
N PRO A 162 -13.70 2.96 -7.95
CA PRO A 162 -14.87 3.83 -8.02
C PRO A 162 -16.11 3.31 -7.28
N GLU A 163 -16.31 1.99 -7.25
CA GLU A 163 -17.43 1.34 -6.54
C GLU A 163 -17.44 1.59 -5.01
N PHE A 164 -16.30 2.01 -4.44
CA PHE A 164 -16.19 2.34 -3.02
C PHE A 164 -16.29 3.85 -2.72
N TYR A 165 -16.51 4.68 -3.74
CA TYR A 165 -16.66 6.12 -3.54
C TYR A 165 -17.95 6.40 -2.75
N GLY A 166 -17.85 7.25 -1.73
CA GLY A 166 -18.97 7.55 -0.82
C GLY A 166 -19.22 6.48 0.26
N THR A 167 -18.61 5.29 0.17
CA THR A 167 -18.65 4.28 1.24
C THR A 167 -17.36 4.24 2.06
N HIS A 168 -16.23 4.60 1.45
CA HIS A 168 -14.92 4.67 2.09
C HIS A 168 -14.29 6.06 1.91
N CYS A 169 -13.45 6.44 2.85
CA CYS A 169 -12.71 7.69 2.82
C CYS A 169 -11.72 7.70 1.65
N GLN A 170 -11.81 8.72 0.81
CA GLN A 170 -10.94 8.86 -0.37
C GLN A 170 -9.46 9.08 -0.04
N HIS A 171 -9.17 9.43 1.22
CA HIS A 171 -7.80 9.57 1.71
C HIS A 171 -7.32 8.32 2.45
N CYS A 172 -7.97 7.94 3.57
CA CYS A 172 -7.46 6.88 4.45
C CYS A 172 -8.07 5.49 4.23
N TYR A 173 -9.00 5.34 3.29
CA TYR A 173 -9.72 4.10 2.96
C TYR A 173 -10.62 3.53 4.06
N ALA A 174 -10.68 4.17 5.24
CA ALA A 174 -11.61 3.78 6.29
C ALA A 174 -13.06 3.92 5.83
N ARG A 175 -13.91 2.97 6.21
CA ARG A 175 -15.35 3.03 5.94
C ARG A 175 -15.97 4.26 6.61
N LEU A 176 -16.88 4.93 5.89
CA LEU A 176 -17.43 6.21 6.31
C LEU A 176 -18.58 6.03 7.31
N ARG A 177 -18.44 6.64 8.49
CA ARG A 177 -19.52 6.74 9.49
C ARG A 177 -20.16 8.12 9.54
N ALA A 178 -19.34 9.18 9.61
CA ALA A 178 -19.75 10.58 9.57
C ALA A 178 -19.00 11.34 8.44
N PRO A 179 -19.32 11.06 7.17
CA PRO A 179 -18.54 11.59 6.05
C PRO A 179 -18.62 13.11 5.92
N VAL A 180 -17.54 13.74 5.49
CA VAL A 180 -17.51 15.13 5.03
C VAL A 180 -17.20 15.18 3.53
N GLY A 181 -17.88 16.07 2.81
CA GLY A 181 -17.72 16.24 1.37
C GLY A 181 -16.46 17.02 0.97
N CYS A 182 -16.10 16.94 -0.31
CA CYS A 182 -15.16 17.88 -0.91
C CYS A 182 -15.82 19.27 -1.03
N PRO A 183 -15.09 20.37 -0.75
CA PRO A 183 -15.62 21.72 -0.91
C PRO A 183 -16.09 22.08 -2.33
N SER A 184 -15.51 21.39 -3.32
CA SER A 184 -15.61 21.75 -4.73
C SER A 184 -16.27 20.71 -5.61
N CYS A 185 -16.49 19.48 -5.13
CA CYS A 185 -17.23 18.45 -5.86
C CYS A 185 -18.07 17.60 -4.90
N SER A 186 -19.08 16.93 -5.45
CA SER A 186 -19.93 15.96 -4.74
C SER A 186 -19.53 14.50 -4.99
N CYS A 187 -18.37 14.27 -5.62
CA CYS A 187 -17.98 12.95 -6.13
C CYS A 187 -17.26 12.06 -5.12
N VAL A 188 -16.68 12.64 -4.06
CA VAL A 188 -15.89 11.92 -3.07
C VAL A 188 -16.23 12.37 -1.65
N ALA A 189 -15.97 11.50 -0.69
CA ALA A 189 -16.18 11.77 0.73
C ALA A 189 -14.97 11.36 1.56
N PHE A 190 -14.82 12.00 2.70
CA PHE A 190 -13.73 11.78 3.64
C PHE A 190 -14.27 11.46 5.03
N CYS A 191 -13.53 10.72 5.85
CA CYS A 191 -13.98 10.38 7.21
C CYS A 191 -14.00 11.59 8.17
N GLY A 192 -13.37 12.70 7.80
CA GLY A 192 -13.32 13.91 8.59
C GLY A 192 -12.41 14.97 7.94
N LYS A 193 -12.37 16.16 8.55
CA LYS A 193 -11.67 17.35 8.05
C LYS A 193 -10.19 17.10 7.77
N LYS A 194 -9.48 16.41 8.67
CA LYS A 194 -8.05 16.08 8.50
C LYS A 194 -7.76 15.34 7.18
N CYS A 195 -8.56 14.30 6.86
CA CYS A 195 -8.39 13.53 5.63
C CYS A 195 -8.77 14.33 4.38
N ARG A 196 -9.85 15.12 4.45
CA ARG A 196 -10.26 16.01 3.36
C ARG A 196 -9.17 17.03 3.04
N ASP A 197 -8.67 17.72 4.05
CA ASP A 197 -7.72 18.81 3.88
C ASP A 197 -6.37 18.28 3.41
N ALA A 198 -5.90 17.13 3.93
CA ALA A 198 -4.70 16.45 3.43
C ALA A 198 -4.82 16.07 1.95
N ALA A 199 -5.95 15.48 1.54
CA ALA A 199 -6.20 15.14 0.14
C ALA A 199 -6.27 16.39 -0.75
N MET A 200 -6.96 17.44 -0.31
CA MET A 200 -7.06 18.72 -1.03
C MET A 200 -5.71 19.40 -1.18
N ALA A 201 -4.88 19.41 -0.16
CA ALA A 201 -3.56 20.03 -0.19
C ALA A 201 -2.61 19.35 -1.20
N THR A 202 -2.78 18.05 -1.43
CA THR A 202 -1.85 17.20 -2.20
C THR A 202 -2.39 16.88 -3.59
N TYR A 203 -3.22 15.85 -3.73
CA TYR A 203 -3.64 15.29 -5.02
C TYR A 203 -5.04 15.69 -5.45
N HIS A 204 -5.99 15.81 -4.52
CA HIS A 204 -7.41 15.91 -4.87
C HIS A 204 -7.75 17.27 -5.48
N LYS A 205 -7.04 18.36 -5.16
CA LYS A 205 -7.23 19.67 -5.83
C LYS A 205 -7.09 19.59 -7.36
N TYR A 206 -6.27 18.66 -7.85
CA TYR A 206 -6.08 18.41 -9.28
C TYR A 206 -7.12 17.41 -9.79
N GLU A 207 -7.27 16.26 -9.13
CA GLU A 207 -8.22 15.21 -9.52
C GLU A 207 -9.67 15.71 -9.53
N CYS A 208 -10.05 16.59 -8.59
CA CYS A 208 -11.40 17.11 -8.41
C CYS A 208 -11.99 17.69 -9.69
N LYS A 209 -11.17 18.27 -10.57
CA LYS A 209 -11.61 18.92 -11.81
C LYS A 209 -11.82 17.93 -12.97
N ILE A 210 -11.25 16.74 -12.87
CA ILE A 210 -11.19 15.75 -13.97
C ILE A 210 -11.65 14.35 -13.52
N LEU A 211 -12.16 14.19 -12.30
CA LEU A 211 -12.46 12.88 -11.75
C LEU A 211 -13.45 12.09 -12.61
N ALA A 212 -14.48 12.76 -13.15
CA ALA A 212 -15.44 12.17 -14.07
C ALA A 212 -14.76 11.66 -15.37
N LEU A 213 -13.77 12.39 -15.90
CA LEU A 213 -12.98 11.97 -17.05
C LEU A 213 -12.10 10.76 -16.70
N LEU A 214 -11.44 10.77 -15.54
CA LEU A 214 -10.59 9.66 -15.10
C LEU A 214 -11.41 8.36 -15.02
N ILE A 215 -12.58 8.41 -14.38
CA ILE A 215 -13.49 7.25 -14.27
C ILE A 215 -14.08 6.89 -15.64
N GLY A 216 -14.62 7.88 -16.36
CA GLY A 216 -15.34 7.67 -17.62
C GLY A 216 -14.46 7.23 -18.79
N SER A 217 -13.14 7.48 -18.71
CA SER A 217 -12.18 7.03 -19.73
C SER A 217 -11.98 5.51 -19.76
N GLY A 218 -12.40 4.78 -18.71
CA GLY A 218 -12.14 3.35 -18.57
C GLY A 218 -10.66 3.01 -18.34
N MET A 219 -9.82 3.98 -17.98
CA MET A 219 -8.42 3.74 -17.70
C MET A 219 -8.21 2.82 -16.49
N SER A 220 -7.09 2.10 -16.47
CA SER A 220 -6.72 1.28 -15.32
C SER A 220 -6.56 2.13 -14.05
N VAL A 221 -6.95 1.58 -12.90
CA VAL A 221 -6.66 2.16 -11.58
C VAL A 221 -5.16 2.42 -11.38
N LEU A 222 -4.29 1.62 -12.01
CA LEU A 222 -2.84 1.86 -12.00
C LEU A 222 -2.47 3.20 -12.64
N SER A 223 -3.18 3.63 -13.67
CA SER A 223 -2.97 4.94 -14.28
C SER A 223 -3.38 6.08 -13.34
N MET A 224 -4.44 5.88 -12.55
CA MET A 224 -4.83 6.83 -11.49
C MET A 224 -3.80 6.87 -10.37
N VAL A 225 -3.25 5.72 -9.95
CA VAL A 225 -2.15 5.67 -8.97
C VAL A 225 -0.92 6.39 -9.52
N GLY A 226 -0.56 6.17 -10.79
CA GLY A 226 0.55 6.86 -11.45
C GLY A 226 0.39 8.37 -11.51
N LEU A 227 -0.84 8.86 -11.76
CA LEU A 227 -1.18 10.28 -11.66
C LEU A 227 -0.99 10.78 -10.22
N ARG A 228 -1.46 10.03 -9.22
CA ARG A 228 -1.36 10.40 -7.80
C ARG A 228 0.09 10.43 -7.30
N MET A 229 0.96 9.54 -7.80
CA MET A 229 2.41 9.56 -7.55
C MET A 229 3.08 10.85 -8.01
N VAL A 230 2.52 11.56 -9.00
CA VAL A 230 3.03 12.85 -9.49
C VAL A 230 2.35 14.02 -8.78
N THR A 231 1.03 13.97 -8.63
CA THR A 231 0.27 15.09 -8.05
C THR A 231 0.53 15.30 -6.56
N GLN A 232 0.85 14.24 -5.82
CA GLN A 232 1.25 14.36 -4.40
C GLN A 232 2.59 15.08 -4.20
N GLU A 233 3.52 14.92 -5.14
CA GLU A 233 4.87 15.51 -5.04
C GLU A 233 4.91 16.96 -5.57
N GLY A 234 4.08 17.27 -6.56
CA GLY A 234 4.10 18.56 -7.23
C GLY A 234 5.22 18.68 -8.28
N PRO A 235 5.16 19.71 -9.13
CA PRO A 235 6.02 19.82 -10.32
C PRO A 235 7.51 19.89 -9.97
N ARG A 236 7.91 20.78 -9.04
CA ARG A 236 9.32 20.97 -8.67
C ARG A 236 9.97 19.70 -8.15
N LYS A 237 9.29 18.95 -7.28
CA LYS A 237 9.84 17.71 -6.72
C LYS A 237 9.88 16.58 -7.76
N CYS A 238 8.91 16.52 -8.68
CA CYS A 238 8.97 15.59 -9.82
C CYS A 238 10.22 15.79 -10.67
N LEU A 239 10.66 17.03 -10.90
CA LEU A 239 11.91 17.32 -11.60
C LEU A 239 13.12 16.76 -10.85
N LYS A 240 13.22 17.04 -9.54
CA LYS A 240 14.30 16.53 -8.69
C LYS A 240 14.33 14.99 -8.65
N ILE A 241 13.17 14.33 -8.57
CA ILE A 241 13.06 12.86 -8.64
C ILE A 241 13.65 12.36 -9.95
N TYR A 242 13.22 12.94 -11.08
CA TYR A 242 13.68 12.53 -12.40
C TYR A 242 15.19 12.74 -12.58
N GLU A 243 15.71 13.90 -12.18
CA GLU A 243 17.14 14.22 -12.22
C GLU A 243 17.97 13.25 -11.35
N GLY A 244 17.46 12.87 -10.17
CA GLY A 244 18.09 11.87 -9.33
C GLY A 244 18.14 10.48 -9.99
N LEU A 245 17.08 10.10 -10.69
CA LEU A 245 17.02 8.84 -11.44
C LEU A 245 17.97 8.83 -12.64
N GLU A 246 18.06 9.93 -13.39
CA GLU A 246 18.99 10.06 -14.52
C GLU A 246 20.45 10.03 -14.04
N ARG A 247 20.76 10.70 -12.92
CA ARG A 247 22.10 10.65 -12.30
C ARG A 247 22.49 9.23 -11.87
N ALA A 248 21.54 8.46 -11.33
CA ALA A 248 21.78 7.07 -10.95
C ALA A 248 21.91 6.12 -12.15
N ALA A 249 21.29 6.46 -13.29
CA ALA A 249 21.37 5.69 -14.53
C ALA A 249 22.59 6.03 -15.39
N ALA A 250 23.20 7.21 -15.19
CA ALA A 250 24.41 7.60 -15.89
C ALA A 250 25.57 6.65 -15.52
N PRO A 251 26.28 6.05 -16.49
CA PRO A 251 27.42 5.19 -16.19
C PRO A 251 28.49 5.97 -15.41
N LEU A 252 29.17 5.31 -14.46
CA LEU A 252 30.41 5.72 -13.78
C LEU A 252 31.59 5.89 -14.78
N ALA A 253 31.36 6.50 -15.93
CA ALA A 253 32.29 6.65 -17.05
C ALA A 253 33.09 7.98 -16.96
N ALA A 254 33.56 8.34 -15.76
CA ALA A 254 34.42 9.51 -15.56
C ALA A 254 35.63 9.22 -14.66
N ALA A 255 36.07 7.96 -14.57
CA ALA A 255 37.33 7.59 -13.93
C ALA A 255 38.18 6.76 -14.90
N SER A 256 38.68 7.39 -15.97
CA SER A 256 39.84 6.97 -16.76
C SER A 256 40.08 8.00 -17.88
N THR A 257 40.86 9.04 -17.60
CA THR A 257 41.49 9.84 -18.64
C THR A 257 42.98 9.82 -18.40
N THR A 258 43.71 9.10 -19.24
CA THR A 258 45.00 9.48 -19.84
C THR A 258 45.53 8.27 -20.61
N THR A 259 45.47 8.33 -21.94
CA THR A 259 46.65 8.34 -22.84
C THR A 259 46.19 8.41 -24.29
N ALA A 260 46.79 9.34 -25.04
CA ALA A 260 46.60 9.56 -26.46
C ALA A 260 47.37 8.53 -27.29
N THR A 261 46.87 8.11 -28.47
CA THR A 261 47.38 8.51 -29.81
C THR A 261 46.82 7.66 -30.97
N ALA A 262 46.65 8.35 -32.11
CA ALA A 262 46.77 7.91 -33.50
C ALA A 262 45.68 7.04 -34.19
N SER A 263 44.83 7.74 -34.95
CA SER A 263 44.61 7.58 -36.42
C SER A 263 44.57 6.17 -37.04
N ALA A 264 43.38 5.78 -37.53
CA ALA A 264 43.22 5.17 -38.84
C ALA A 264 41.81 5.43 -39.40
N THR A 265 41.76 6.12 -40.53
CA THR A 265 40.58 6.39 -41.36
C THR A 265 40.01 5.12 -42.00
N ARG A 266 38.68 4.98 -42.03
CA ARG A 266 37.96 4.24 -43.08
C ARG A 266 36.52 4.70 -43.21
N ASP A 267 36.20 5.20 -44.40
CA ASP A 267 34.91 5.70 -44.86
C ASP A 267 33.79 4.63 -44.89
N VAL A 268 32.59 5.00 -44.41
CA VAL A 268 31.32 4.44 -44.91
C VAL A 268 30.28 5.56 -45.02
N LYS A 269 29.62 5.60 -46.19
CA LYS A 269 28.74 6.63 -46.75
C LYS A 269 27.51 6.97 -45.87
N SER A 270 27.27 8.27 -45.65
CA SER A 270 25.99 8.82 -45.15
C SER A 270 24.99 9.04 -46.29
N SER A 271 23.74 8.66 -46.09
CA SER A 271 22.61 9.03 -46.95
C SER A 271 22.18 10.49 -46.73
N ALA A 272 21.72 11.13 -47.80
CA ALA A 272 21.59 12.58 -47.93
C ALA A 272 20.31 13.17 -47.30
N SER A 273 20.46 14.26 -46.53
CA SER A 273 19.37 15.18 -46.18
C SER A 273 19.18 16.25 -47.27
N SER A 274 17.94 16.58 -47.63
CA SER A 274 17.61 17.52 -48.72
C SER A 274 18.06 18.97 -48.47
N LYS A 275 18.30 19.71 -49.56
CA LYS A 275 18.78 21.12 -49.60
C LYS A 275 17.88 22.12 -48.84
N SER A 276 16.64 21.75 -48.49
CA SER A 276 15.69 22.60 -47.74
C SER A 276 16.00 22.66 -46.23
N ALA A 277 16.48 21.55 -45.64
CA ALA A 277 16.80 21.48 -44.21
C ALA A 277 18.01 22.33 -43.82
N ARG A 278 19.04 22.36 -44.68
CA ARG A 278 20.26 23.18 -44.47
C ARG A 278 19.98 24.69 -44.54
N ARG A 279 18.95 25.12 -45.29
CA ARG A 279 18.58 26.55 -45.43
C ARG A 279 17.81 27.08 -44.21
N ARG A 280 17.01 26.24 -43.52
CA ARG A 280 16.30 26.62 -42.26
C ARG A 280 17.24 26.74 -41.06
N ILE A 281 18.21 25.84 -40.94
CA ILE A 281 19.21 25.86 -39.84
C ILE A 281 20.08 27.12 -39.93
N ARG A 282 20.44 27.56 -41.14
CA ARG A 282 21.24 28.77 -41.36
C ARG A 282 20.47 30.06 -41.05
N ARG A 283 19.14 30.09 -41.26
CA ARG A 283 18.27 31.23 -40.85
C ARG A 283 18.00 31.27 -39.35
N ARG A 284 17.95 30.12 -38.67
CA ARG A 284 17.80 30.03 -37.20
C ARG A 284 19.02 30.59 -36.47
N LYS A 285 20.24 30.21 -36.88
CA LYS A 285 21.49 30.73 -36.29
C LYS A 285 21.67 32.24 -36.48
N LEU A 286 21.19 32.81 -37.58
CA LEU A 286 21.24 34.26 -37.81
C LEU A 286 20.24 35.03 -36.94
N ARG A 287 19.06 34.44 -36.63
CA ARG A 287 18.03 35.04 -35.76
C ARG A 287 18.37 34.94 -34.27
N GLU A 288 19.09 33.89 -33.86
CA GLU A 288 19.57 33.71 -32.48
C GLU A 288 20.75 34.66 -32.16
N SER A 289 21.57 35.02 -33.15
CA SER A 289 22.66 36.00 -32.97
C SER A 289 22.18 37.46 -32.88
N LEU A 290 20.98 37.77 -33.39
CA LEU A 290 20.39 39.12 -33.39
C LEU A 290 19.49 39.38 -32.16
N ARG A 291 19.22 38.38 -31.32
CA ARG A 291 18.40 38.50 -30.10
C ARG A 291 19.21 38.57 -28.81
N GLY A 292 20.54 38.45 -28.90
CA GLY A 292 21.45 38.47 -27.75
C GLY A 292 21.92 39.85 -27.31
N GLU A 293 21.55 40.93 -28.00
CA GLU A 293 22.03 42.30 -27.72
C GLU A 293 20.94 43.29 -27.30
N GLU A 294 19.67 42.89 -27.23
CA GLU A 294 18.58 43.74 -26.73
C GLU A 294 17.83 43.02 -25.62
N ILE A 295 18.03 43.50 -24.39
CA ILE A 295 17.18 43.49 -23.17
C ILE A 295 18.13 43.46 -21.96
N ALA A 296 18.79 44.58 -21.76
CA ALA A 296 19.21 45.05 -20.45
C ALA A 296 18.46 46.37 -20.25
N GLU A 297 17.39 46.38 -19.44
CA GLU A 297 17.00 47.51 -18.58
C GLU A 297 15.62 47.30 -17.91
N THR A 298 15.65 47.42 -16.59
CA THR A 298 14.61 47.94 -15.68
C THR A 298 13.24 47.26 -15.56
N THR A 299 12.95 46.70 -14.39
CA THR A 299 11.90 47.23 -13.47
C THR A 299 11.94 46.53 -12.11
N GLU A 300 12.03 47.34 -11.06
CA GLU A 300 11.96 46.96 -9.63
C GLU A 300 10.51 46.98 -9.10
N GLU A 301 10.34 46.41 -7.90
CA GLU A 301 9.19 46.42 -6.96
C GLU A 301 8.07 45.37 -7.19
N LYS A 302 7.50 44.68 -6.19
CA LYS A 302 7.53 44.78 -4.71
C LYS A 302 7.17 43.40 -4.12
N GLY A 303 7.96 42.92 -3.16
CA GLY A 303 7.84 41.58 -2.59
C GLY A 303 6.88 41.46 -1.40
N THR A 304 5.97 40.50 -1.49
CA THR A 304 5.32 39.87 -0.32
C THR A 304 6.04 38.55 -0.05
N LYS A 305 6.61 38.42 1.16
CA LYS A 305 7.45 37.29 1.58
C LYS A 305 6.60 36.02 1.73
N GLU A 306 6.72 35.10 0.78
CA GLU A 306 6.47 33.68 1.03
C GLU A 306 7.58 33.15 1.97
N PRO A 307 7.26 32.24 2.91
CA PRO A 307 8.27 31.66 3.79
C PRO A 307 9.23 30.80 2.97
N ARG A 308 10.49 31.23 2.89
CA ARG A 308 11.62 30.43 2.40
C ARG A 308 11.82 29.24 3.35
N GLY A 309 11.27 28.08 2.99
CA GLY A 309 11.59 26.78 3.58
C GLY A 309 12.63 26.08 2.73
N GLY A 310 13.66 25.50 3.36
CA GLY A 310 14.93 25.05 2.77
C GLY A 310 14.83 24.18 1.52
N ASP A 311 15.57 24.58 0.48
CA ASP A 311 15.57 23.97 -0.86
C ASP A 311 16.61 22.86 -1.06
N ASP A 312 17.24 22.35 0.01
CA ASP A 312 18.33 21.36 -0.06
C ASP A 312 18.00 20.03 0.65
N GLU A 313 16.73 19.61 0.62
CA GLU A 313 16.39 18.23 0.95
C GLU A 313 16.70 17.32 -0.24
N ASP A 314 17.64 16.39 -0.03
CA ASP A 314 17.89 15.29 -0.95
C ASP A 314 16.60 14.48 -1.16
N VAL A 315 16.25 14.23 -2.43
CA VAL A 315 14.98 13.60 -2.78
C VAL A 315 15.16 12.10 -2.82
N ASP A 316 14.40 11.38 -1.98
CA ASP A 316 14.42 9.92 -1.97
C ASP A 316 13.89 9.34 -3.30
N THR A 317 14.81 8.85 -4.12
CA THR A 317 14.50 8.17 -5.40
C THR A 317 14.31 6.67 -5.24
N THR A 318 14.57 6.11 -4.05
CA THR A 318 14.50 4.67 -3.77
C THR A 318 13.18 4.03 -4.18
N PRO A 319 12.00 4.66 -3.96
CA PRO A 319 10.72 4.11 -4.40
C PRO A 319 10.55 4.01 -5.92
N TYR A 320 11.27 4.84 -6.68
CA TYR A 320 11.19 4.88 -8.15
C TYR A 320 12.24 3.99 -8.82
N ASN A 321 13.11 3.35 -8.03
CA ASN A 321 14.11 2.36 -8.47
C ASN A 321 13.57 0.91 -8.46
N LEU A 322 12.25 0.75 -8.45
CA LEU A 322 11.58 -0.55 -8.57
C LEU A 322 11.58 -1.05 -10.02
N VAL A 323 11.41 -2.36 -10.20
CA VAL A 323 11.53 -3.01 -11.50
C VAL A 323 10.47 -2.51 -12.49
N THR A 324 10.90 -2.13 -13.70
CA THR A 324 10.03 -1.67 -14.79
C THR A 324 9.99 -2.64 -15.97
N HIS A 325 10.98 -3.55 -16.06
CA HIS A 325 11.28 -4.38 -17.23
C HIS A 325 11.25 -3.61 -18.57
N ALA A 326 11.72 -2.35 -18.56
CA ALA A 326 11.68 -1.46 -19.72
C ALA A 326 12.38 -2.08 -20.96
N ASP A 327 13.45 -2.83 -20.74
CA ASP A 327 14.26 -3.52 -21.74
C ASP A 327 13.56 -4.73 -22.40
N ARG A 328 12.58 -5.32 -21.72
CA ARG A 328 11.85 -6.52 -22.19
C ARG A 328 10.47 -6.22 -22.76
N ARG A 329 10.05 -4.95 -22.73
CA ARG A 329 8.73 -4.51 -23.21
C ARG A 329 8.64 -4.57 -24.73
N ALA A 330 7.54 -5.11 -25.24
CA ALA A 330 7.23 -5.02 -26.67
C ALA A 330 6.88 -3.57 -27.05
N SER A 331 7.20 -3.16 -28.27
CA SER A 331 6.93 -1.80 -28.77
C SER A 331 5.47 -1.38 -28.64
N LYS A 332 4.53 -2.34 -28.77
CA LYS A 332 3.09 -2.10 -28.56
C LYS A 332 2.77 -1.68 -27.12
N ASP A 333 3.25 -2.42 -26.12
CA ASP A 333 3.03 -2.08 -24.70
C ASP A 333 3.69 -0.73 -24.36
N PHE A 334 4.89 -0.46 -24.91
CA PHE A 334 5.57 0.81 -24.70
C PHE A 334 4.78 1.99 -25.31
N LEU A 335 4.19 1.82 -26.49
CA LEU A 335 3.34 2.82 -27.13
C LEU A 335 2.06 3.08 -26.32
N GLU A 336 1.37 2.03 -25.86
CA GLU A 336 0.16 2.16 -25.04
C GLU A 336 0.42 2.95 -23.75
N ARG A 337 1.55 2.68 -23.08
CA ARG A 337 1.96 3.43 -21.88
C ARG A 337 2.36 4.86 -22.17
N SER A 338 3.05 5.08 -23.27
CA SER A 338 3.44 6.44 -23.71
C SER A 338 2.21 7.28 -24.04
N LEU A 339 1.21 6.69 -24.70
CA LEU A 339 -0.06 7.35 -24.98
C LEU A 339 -0.82 7.69 -23.69
N MET A 340 -0.86 6.76 -22.74
CA MET A 340 -1.48 6.99 -21.43
C MET A 340 -0.74 8.09 -20.64
N ALA A 341 0.60 8.10 -20.66
CA ALA A 341 1.40 9.15 -20.04
C ALA A 341 1.13 10.52 -20.69
N ALA A 342 1.02 10.59 -22.01
CA ALA A 342 0.67 11.81 -22.73
C ALA A 342 -0.76 12.29 -22.42
N PHE A 343 -1.72 11.36 -22.31
CA PHE A 343 -3.09 11.67 -21.89
C PHE A 343 -3.12 12.25 -20.46
N LEU A 344 -2.39 11.62 -19.53
CA LEU A 344 -2.27 12.11 -18.15
C LEU A 344 -1.57 13.47 -18.08
N LEU A 345 -0.53 13.70 -18.90
CA LEU A 345 0.10 15.01 -19.02
C LEU A 345 -0.91 16.07 -19.47
N LYS A 346 -1.71 15.77 -20.49
CA LYS A 346 -2.77 16.67 -20.96
C LYS A 346 -3.78 16.97 -19.87
N CYS A 347 -4.11 15.97 -19.03
CA CYS A 347 -4.94 16.21 -17.85
C CYS A 347 -4.26 17.19 -16.87
N LEU A 348 -2.97 17.00 -16.55
CA LEU A 348 -2.21 17.88 -15.66
C LEU A 348 -2.16 19.34 -16.16
N GLN A 349 -2.03 19.53 -17.47
CA GLN A 349 -2.05 20.85 -18.12
C GLN A 349 -3.39 21.60 -17.94
N ARG A 350 -4.50 20.90 -17.70
CA ARG A 350 -5.84 21.51 -17.54
C ARG A 350 -6.28 21.75 -16.10
N VAL A 351 -5.58 21.17 -15.13
CA VAL A 351 -6.01 21.21 -13.73
C VAL A 351 -5.21 22.16 -12.85
N GLY A 352 -4.27 22.91 -13.45
CA GLY A 352 -3.42 23.87 -12.76
C GLY A 352 -2.26 23.20 -11.99
N PHE A 353 -1.77 22.06 -12.50
CA PHE A 353 -0.57 21.42 -11.96
C PHE A 353 0.70 22.20 -12.34
N PHE A 354 0.76 22.66 -13.60
CA PHE A 354 1.80 23.57 -14.08
C PHE A 354 1.32 25.01 -13.96
N ALA A 355 2.22 25.92 -13.58
CA ALA A 355 1.89 27.35 -13.49
C ALA A 355 1.62 27.96 -14.88
N CYS A 356 2.40 27.56 -15.88
CA CYS A 356 2.28 28.01 -17.27
C CYS A 356 2.29 26.80 -18.21
N PRO A 357 1.14 26.11 -18.39
CA PRO A 357 1.08 24.95 -19.26
C PRO A 357 1.29 25.33 -20.73
N THR A 358 1.98 24.47 -21.48
CA THR A 358 2.22 24.68 -22.91
C THR A 358 0.91 24.57 -23.71
N PRO A 359 0.66 25.45 -24.70
CA PRO A 359 -0.50 25.36 -25.59
C PRO A 359 -0.59 24.01 -26.32
N ASP A 360 -1.82 23.57 -26.66
CA ASP A 360 -2.04 22.23 -27.26
C ASP A 360 -1.36 22.01 -28.62
N ASN A 361 -1.19 23.08 -29.38
CA ASN A 361 -0.60 23.08 -30.71
C ASN A 361 0.94 23.16 -30.69
N GLU A 362 1.55 23.21 -29.51
CA GLU A 362 2.98 23.33 -29.32
C GLU A 362 3.57 22.06 -28.67
N VAL A 363 4.88 21.87 -28.85
CA VAL A 363 5.61 20.79 -28.19
C VAL A 363 5.76 21.14 -26.72
N PRO A 364 5.37 20.26 -25.78
CA PRO A 364 5.50 20.51 -24.35
C PRO A 364 6.90 20.97 -23.94
N GLY A 365 6.97 21.92 -23.00
CA GLY A 365 8.23 22.40 -22.44
C GLY A 365 9.00 21.32 -21.68
N VAL A 366 10.26 21.61 -21.34
CA VAL A 366 11.17 20.65 -20.67
C VAL A 366 10.57 20.12 -19.37
N GLU A 367 9.99 21.00 -18.54
CA GLU A 367 9.35 20.61 -17.27
C GLU A 367 8.22 19.60 -17.48
N GLU A 368 7.36 19.85 -18.46
CA GLU A 368 6.21 19.00 -18.79
C GLU A 368 6.67 17.64 -19.37
N ILE A 369 7.69 17.65 -20.23
CA ILE A 369 8.29 16.41 -20.77
C ILE A 369 8.89 15.58 -19.64
N THR A 370 9.59 16.20 -18.69
CA THR A 370 10.16 15.50 -17.53
C THR A 370 9.08 14.85 -16.68
N VAL A 371 7.98 15.56 -16.38
CA VAL A 371 6.84 15.00 -15.66
C VAL A 371 6.19 13.86 -16.45
N ALA A 372 6.05 14.00 -17.77
CA ALA A 372 5.52 12.94 -18.63
C ALA A 372 6.41 11.69 -18.66
N ALA A 373 7.73 11.87 -18.65
CA ALA A 373 8.70 10.78 -18.55
C ALA A 373 8.59 10.06 -17.20
N LEU A 374 8.40 10.81 -16.11
CA LEU A 374 8.13 10.24 -14.78
C LEU A 374 6.80 9.49 -14.74
N LEU A 375 5.73 10.02 -15.35
CA LEU A 375 4.45 9.30 -15.51
C LEU A 375 4.63 7.99 -16.27
N LEU A 376 5.36 8.02 -17.40
CA LEU A 376 5.67 6.82 -18.18
C LEU A 376 6.45 5.80 -17.36
N ARG A 377 7.45 6.22 -16.58
CA ARG A 377 8.16 5.34 -15.64
C ARG A 377 7.22 4.75 -14.59
N ASN A 378 6.36 5.57 -13.99
CA ASN A 378 5.38 5.14 -12.99
C ASN A 378 4.39 4.12 -13.55
N LEU A 379 3.92 4.30 -14.78
CA LEU A 379 3.05 3.32 -15.43
C LEU A 379 3.77 1.98 -15.64
N GLN A 380 5.06 2.00 -15.98
CA GLN A 380 5.84 0.77 -16.15
C GLN A 380 6.11 0.07 -14.81
N LEU A 381 6.46 0.81 -13.75
CA LEU A 381 6.73 0.20 -12.44
C LEU A 381 5.45 -0.36 -11.80
N LEU A 382 4.33 0.34 -11.90
CA LEU A 382 3.09 -0.05 -11.20
C LEU A 382 2.53 -1.40 -11.65
N GLN A 383 2.79 -1.84 -12.89
CA GLN A 383 2.38 -3.17 -13.37
C GLN A 383 2.92 -4.32 -12.50
N PHE A 384 4.14 -4.16 -11.98
CA PHE A 384 4.87 -5.24 -11.31
C PHE A 384 4.94 -5.07 -9.80
N ASN A 385 4.76 -3.84 -9.29
CA ASN A 385 5.07 -3.51 -7.90
C ASN A 385 3.84 -3.05 -7.09
N ALA A 386 2.70 -2.83 -7.73
CA ALA A 386 1.49 -2.37 -7.03
C ALA A 386 0.78 -3.52 -6.30
N HIS A 387 0.19 -3.19 -5.15
CA HIS A 387 -0.50 -4.11 -4.26
C HIS A 387 -1.99 -3.75 -4.18
N GLU A 388 -2.83 -4.77 -4.27
CA GLU A 388 -4.26 -4.65 -3.95
C GLU A 388 -4.43 -4.56 -2.43
N PHE A 389 -5.15 -3.54 -1.96
CA PHE A 389 -5.53 -3.44 -0.56
C PHE A 389 -7.01 -3.79 -0.36
N PHE A 390 -7.35 -4.36 0.79
CA PHE A 390 -8.66 -4.93 1.05
C PHE A 390 -9.14 -4.68 2.48
N GLU A 391 -10.45 -4.84 2.68
CA GLU A 391 -11.07 -5.07 4.00
C GLU A 391 -11.53 -6.53 4.07
N THR A 392 -11.52 -7.13 5.26
CA THR A 392 -12.13 -8.43 5.51
C THR A 392 -13.58 -8.24 5.92
N ARG A 393 -14.52 -8.76 5.13
CA ARG A 393 -15.94 -8.77 5.49
C ARG A 393 -16.25 -10.05 6.24
N THR A 394 -16.92 -9.90 7.37
CA THR A 394 -17.30 -10.99 8.28
C THR A 394 -18.82 -11.13 8.33
N ASP A 395 -19.32 -12.28 8.79
CA ASP A 395 -20.75 -12.48 8.97
C ASP A 395 -21.24 -11.84 10.28
N ALA A 396 -22.53 -11.50 10.35
CA ALA A 396 -23.16 -11.09 11.60
C ALA A 396 -23.17 -12.21 12.65
N GLU A 397 -23.15 -13.47 12.24
CA GLU A 397 -23.25 -14.63 13.14
C GLU A 397 -21.89 -15.10 13.67
N HIS A 398 -20.84 -15.05 12.84
CA HIS A 398 -19.50 -15.50 13.21
C HIS A 398 -18.41 -14.72 12.45
N ARG A 399 -17.35 -14.32 13.15
CA ARG A 399 -16.16 -13.60 12.67
C ARG A 399 -15.46 -14.27 11.50
N PHE A 400 -15.37 -15.61 11.47
CA PHE A 400 -14.54 -16.31 10.48
C PHE A 400 -15.35 -17.08 9.45
N ARG A 401 -16.48 -17.68 9.81
CA ARG A 401 -17.33 -18.41 8.86
C ARG A 401 -17.89 -17.44 7.83
N GLY A 402 -17.71 -17.78 6.54
CA GLY A 402 -18.14 -16.92 5.43
C GLY A 402 -17.31 -15.63 5.28
N SER A 403 -16.27 -15.43 6.10
CA SER A 403 -15.41 -14.25 5.98
C SER A 403 -14.67 -14.24 4.65
N ARG A 404 -14.56 -13.06 4.04
CA ARG A 404 -13.88 -12.90 2.76
C ARG A 404 -13.22 -11.54 2.60
N PRO A 405 -12.04 -11.46 1.98
CA PRO A 405 -11.45 -10.19 1.59
C PRO A 405 -12.29 -9.55 0.47
N VAL A 406 -12.49 -8.24 0.57
CA VAL A 406 -13.05 -7.41 -0.48
C VAL A 406 -12.01 -6.37 -0.88
N TYR A 407 -11.53 -6.48 -2.11
CA TYR A 407 -10.53 -5.59 -2.67
C TYR A 407 -11.11 -4.18 -2.82
N LEU A 408 -10.51 -3.21 -2.13
CA LEU A 408 -10.97 -1.84 -2.09
C LEU A 408 -10.26 -0.94 -3.12
N GLY A 409 -9.04 -1.30 -3.51
CA GLY A 409 -8.20 -0.45 -4.33
C GLY A 409 -6.79 -0.99 -4.53
N VAL A 410 -5.95 -0.14 -5.10
CA VAL A 410 -4.55 -0.46 -5.41
C VAL A 410 -3.64 0.64 -4.89
N ALA A 411 -2.51 0.26 -4.31
CA ALA A 411 -1.50 1.16 -3.79
C ALA A 411 -0.08 0.62 -4.02
N ILE A 412 0.92 1.50 -3.95
CA ILE A 412 2.33 1.14 -4.04
C ILE A 412 2.97 1.23 -2.64
N TYR A 413 3.56 0.12 -2.19
CA TYR A 413 4.29 -0.01 -0.94
C TYR A 413 5.74 -0.39 -1.29
N PRO A 414 6.65 0.58 -1.39
CA PRO A 414 7.98 0.36 -1.96
C PRO A 414 8.84 -0.67 -1.21
N GLY A 415 8.70 -0.78 0.10
CA GLY A 415 9.35 -1.78 0.93
C GLY A 415 8.87 -3.19 0.60
N VAL A 416 7.56 -3.41 0.64
CA VAL A 416 6.95 -4.73 0.33
C VAL A 416 7.18 -5.14 -1.12
N ALA A 417 7.23 -4.20 -2.06
CA ALA A 417 7.53 -4.48 -3.47
C ALA A 417 8.91 -5.14 -3.70
N ARG A 418 9.79 -5.20 -2.68
CA ARG A 418 11.08 -5.89 -2.71
C ARG A 418 11.03 -7.33 -2.20
N PHE A 419 9.86 -7.82 -1.78
CA PHE A 419 9.68 -9.19 -1.32
C PHE A 419 9.37 -10.04 -2.54
N ASN A 420 10.27 -10.95 -2.90
CA ASN A 420 10.07 -11.82 -4.05
C ASN A 420 8.95 -12.84 -3.84
N HIS A 421 8.59 -13.51 -4.92
CA HIS A 421 7.51 -14.50 -4.92
C HIS A 421 7.94 -15.88 -4.39
N ASP A 422 7.10 -16.47 -3.54
CA ASP A 422 7.08 -17.92 -3.27
C ASP A 422 5.63 -18.46 -3.38
N CYS A 423 5.49 -19.68 -3.92
CA CYS A 423 4.21 -20.36 -3.96
C CYS A 423 3.77 -20.85 -2.56
N TYR A 424 4.71 -20.98 -1.63
CA TYR A 424 4.51 -21.24 -0.21
C TYR A 424 5.18 -20.12 0.62
N PRO A 425 4.51 -18.94 0.72
CA PRO A 425 5.10 -17.74 1.32
C PRO A 425 5.39 -17.94 2.81
N ALA A 426 6.33 -17.16 3.33
CA ALA A 426 6.63 -17.18 4.77
C ALA A 426 5.82 -16.22 5.61
N VAL A 427 5.17 -15.29 4.93
CA VAL A 427 4.51 -14.14 5.51
C VAL A 427 3.08 -14.08 5.00
N THR A 428 2.23 -13.47 5.81
CA THR A 428 0.91 -13.03 5.41
C THR A 428 0.85 -11.51 5.48
N ARG A 429 -0.09 -10.93 4.73
CA ARG A 429 -0.32 -9.49 4.71
C ARG A 429 -1.75 -9.15 5.06
N TYR A 430 -1.92 -8.09 5.81
CA TYR A 430 -3.20 -7.44 6.07
C TYR A 430 -3.01 -5.93 6.14
N PHE A 431 -4.09 -5.18 6.22
CA PHE A 431 -4.06 -3.72 6.20
C PHE A 431 -4.62 -3.16 7.49
N VAL A 432 -3.98 -2.16 8.07
CA VAL A 432 -4.53 -1.36 9.17
C VAL A 432 -4.60 0.08 8.70
N GLY A 433 -5.82 0.61 8.57
CA GLY A 433 -6.05 1.86 7.84
C GLY A 433 -5.46 1.77 6.43
N ARG A 434 -4.42 2.57 6.17
CA ARG A 434 -3.66 2.53 4.91
C ARG A 434 -2.38 1.71 4.96
N HIS A 435 -1.92 1.32 6.13
CA HIS A 435 -0.62 0.66 6.24
C HIS A 435 -0.75 -0.80 5.83
N ILE A 436 0.18 -1.27 5.01
CA ILE A 436 0.38 -2.70 4.81
C ILE A 436 1.17 -3.25 5.99
N VAL A 437 0.72 -4.37 6.54
CA VAL A 437 1.40 -5.08 7.63
C VAL A 437 1.82 -6.44 7.13
N ILE A 438 3.12 -6.74 7.21
CA ILE A 438 3.71 -8.03 6.86
C ILE A 438 4.09 -8.76 8.13
N LYS A 439 3.51 -9.94 8.31
CA LYS A 439 3.68 -10.74 9.53
C LYS A 439 4.08 -12.17 9.17
N ALA A 440 5.05 -12.73 9.89
CA ALA A 440 5.50 -14.09 9.67
C ALA A 440 4.44 -15.11 10.10
N ILE A 441 4.27 -16.16 9.30
CA ILE A 441 3.38 -17.30 9.59
C ILE A 441 4.16 -18.62 9.65
N ARG A 442 5.46 -18.60 9.35
CA ARG A 442 6.40 -19.71 9.55
C ARG A 442 7.72 -19.21 10.07
N SER A 443 8.48 -20.09 10.71
CA SER A 443 9.84 -19.77 11.16
C SER A 443 10.79 -19.60 9.98
N LEU A 444 11.68 -18.61 10.06
CA LEU A 444 12.77 -18.37 9.11
C LEU A 444 14.09 -18.25 9.86
N ARG A 445 15.15 -18.80 9.27
CA ARG A 445 16.51 -18.72 9.79
C ARG A 445 17.27 -17.56 9.14
N PRO A 446 18.34 -17.05 9.77
CA PRO A 446 19.24 -16.12 9.11
C PRO A 446 19.69 -16.65 7.75
N GLY A 447 19.55 -15.82 6.71
CA GLY A 447 19.85 -16.17 5.32
C GLY A 447 18.65 -16.72 4.52
N ASP A 448 17.54 -17.08 5.17
CA ASP A 448 16.33 -17.49 4.45
C ASP A 448 15.70 -16.30 3.71
N VAL A 449 15.21 -16.55 2.49
CA VAL A 449 14.47 -15.55 1.71
C VAL A 449 13.10 -15.31 2.35
N ILE A 450 12.78 -14.04 2.57
CA ILE A 450 11.46 -13.61 3.02
C ILE A 450 10.64 -13.27 1.78
N ALA A 451 9.78 -14.22 1.40
CA ALA A 451 9.00 -14.14 0.17
C ALA A 451 7.50 -14.02 0.45
N GLU A 452 6.85 -13.20 -0.37
CA GLU A 452 5.40 -13.02 -0.42
C GLU A 452 4.76 -13.89 -1.52
N ASN A 453 3.42 -13.96 -1.55
CA ASN A 453 2.71 -14.60 -2.64
C ASN A 453 2.09 -13.55 -3.59
N TYR A 454 2.35 -13.68 -4.89
CA TYR A 454 1.93 -12.71 -5.90
C TYR A 454 0.53 -13.01 -6.47
N GLY A 455 -0.24 -13.88 -5.79
CA GLY A 455 -1.58 -14.32 -6.18
C GLY A 455 -1.71 -15.84 -6.33
N PRO A 456 -0.90 -16.51 -7.19
CA PRO A 456 -1.03 -17.94 -7.40
C PRO A 456 -0.35 -18.73 -6.26
N ILE A 457 -1.18 -19.36 -5.41
CA ILE A 457 -0.74 -20.21 -4.28
C ILE A 457 -0.94 -21.69 -4.59
N PHE A 458 -0.03 -22.55 -4.12
CA PHE A 458 -0.06 -23.99 -4.45
C PHE A 458 -1.29 -24.71 -3.90
N THR A 459 -1.86 -24.24 -2.80
CA THR A 459 -3.04 -24.83 -2.19
C THR A 459 -4.29 -24.75 -3.07
N LYS A 460 -4.33 -23.82 -4.04
CA LYS A 460 -5.50 -23.56 -4.90
C LYS A 460 -5.26 -23.76 -6.40
N LYS A 461 -4.00 -23.78 -6.84
CA LYS A 461 -3.63 -23.75 -8.26
C LYS A 461 -2.52 -24.76 -8.53
N THR A 462 -2.64 -25.49 -9.63
CA THR A 462 -1.62 -26.45 -10.10
C THR A 462 -0.32 -25.75 -10.51
N LEU A 463 0.80 -26.47 -10.55
CA LEU A 463 2.09 -25.91 -10.97
C LEU A 463 2.02 -25.19 -12.31
N ALA A 464 1.35 -25.80 -13.30
CA ALA A 464 1.20 -25.23 -14.64
C ALA A 464 0.41 -23.91 -14.61
N GLU A 465 -0.68 -23.84 -13.85
CA GLU A 465 -1.46 -22.61 -13.70
C GLU A 465 -0.66 -21.51 -12.99
N ARG A 466 0.06 -21.86 -11.91
CA ARG A 466 0.88 -20.89 -11.17
C ARG A 466 1.97 -20.29 -12.05
N GLN A 467 2.74 -21.14 -12.74
CA GLN A 467 3.81 -20.68 -13.63
C GLN A 467 3.26 -19.86 -14.81
N ARG A 468 2.12 -20.25 -15.39
CA ARG A 468 1.48 -19.49 -16.46
C ARG A 468 1.04 -18.10 -15.99
N ALA A 469 0.39 -18.01 -14.83
CA ALA A 469 -0.09 -16.75 -14.27
C ALA A 469 1.08 -15.79 -13.95
N LEU A 470 2.15 -16.31 -13.33
CA LEU A 470 3.34 -15.52 -13.02
C LEU A 470 4.10 -15.07 -14.28
N ALA A 471 4.25 -15.97 -15.26
CA ALA A 471 4.90 -15.64 -16.52
C ALA A 471 4.12 -14.57 -17.29
N ALA A 472 2.79 -14.60 -17.26
CA ALA A 472 1.95 -13.62 -17.94
C ALA A 472 1.99 -12.23 -17.27
N ARG A 473 1.91 -12.17 -15.92
CA ARG A 473 1.81 -10.90 -15.18
C ARG A 473 3.16 -10.30 -14.80
N TYR A 474 4.14 -11.12 -14.44
CA TYR A 474 5.43 -10.71 -13.85
C TYR A 474 6.65 -11.14 -14.67
N TRP A 475 6.46 -11.84 -15.79
CA TRP A 475 7.51 -12.17 -16.77
C TRP A 475 8.68 -13.00 -16.23
N PHE A 476 8.40 -13.86 -15.25
CA PHE A 476 9.33 -14.86 -14.75
C PHE A 476 8.64 -16.22 -14.56
N ARG A 477 9.45 -17.28 -14.50
CA ARG A 477 9.01 -18.63 -14.16
C ARG A 477 9.45 -18.94 -12.74
N CYS A 478 8.50 -19.25 -11.85
CA CYS A 478 8.81 -19.58 -10.46
C CYS A 478 9.50 -20.95 -10.36
N THR A 479 10.60 -20.96 -9.62
CA THR A 479 11.42 -22.14 -9.30
C THR A 479 11.52 -22.36 -7.79
N CYS A 480 10.57 -21.88 -6.99
CA CYS A 480 10.53 -22.15 -5.55
C CYS A 480 10.45 -23.64 -5.26
N LYS A 481 10.75 -24.04 -4.02
CA LYS A 481 10.75 -25.45 -3.59
C LYS A 481 9.44 -26.17 -3.94
N THR A 482 8.31 -25.51 -3.70
CA THR A 482 6.96 -26.02 -4.01
C THR A 482 6.75 -26.27 -5.51
N CYS A 483 7.38 -25.50 -6.38
CA CYS A 483 7.34 -25.70 -7.82
C CYS A 483 8.34 -26.76 -8.31
N GLN A 484 9.50 -26.87 -7.66
CA GLN A 484 10.51 -27.89 -7.97
C GLN A 484 10.03 -29.30 -7.59
N GLU A 485 9.36 -29.42 -6.44
CA GLU A 485 8.84 -30.67 -5.90
C GLU A 485 7.39 -30.96 -6.36
N ASP A 486 6.80 -30.12 -7.23
CA ASP A 486 5.41 -30.20 -7.72
C ASP A 486 4.39 -30.56 -6.63
N TRP A 487 4.32 -29.75 -5.57
CA TRP A 487 3.41 -30.08 -4.46
C TRP A 487 1.95 -30.06 -4.91
N PRO A 488 1.13 -31.02 -4.41
CA PRO A 488 -0.27 -31.10 -4.78
C PRO A 488 -1.09 -29.94 -4.20
N CYS A 489 -2.21 -29.65 -4.86
CA CYS A 489 -3.24 -28.75 -4.32
C CYS A 489 -3.78 -29.28 -2.98
N PHE A 490 -4.40 -28.39 -2.19
CA PHE A 490 -4.81 -28.70 -0.81
C PHE A 490 -5.73 -29.93 -0.69
N GLU A 491 -6.62 -30.14 -1.67
CA GLU A 491 -7.54 -31.29 -1.73
C GLU A 491 -6.81 -32.64 -1.78
N ASN A 492 -5.62 -32.68 -2.39
CA ASN A 492 -4.81 -33.89 -2.58
C ASN A 492 -3.62 -33.95 -1.61
N LEU A 493 -3.52 -32.98 -0.70
CA LEU A 493 -2.42 -32.87 0.26
C LEU A 493 -2.69 -33.78 1.45
N THR A 494 -1.69 -34.56 1.87
CA THR A 494 -1.80 -35.45 3.04
C THR A 494 -0.79 -35.07 4.12
N ASN A 495 -0.89 -35.69 5.29
CA ASN A 495 0.14 -35.55 6.33
C ASN A 495 1.33 -36.51 6.12
N ASP A 496 1.23 -37.47 5.20
CA ASP A 496 2.24 -38.54 5.05
C ASP A 496 3.52 -38.08 4.36
N SER A 497 3.42 -37.02 3.56
CA SER A 497 4.56 -36.43 2.83
C SER A 497 5.47 -35.56 3.71
N VAL A 498 5.15 -35.43 5.00
CA VAL A 498 5.99 -34.69 5.95
C VAL A 498 7.36 -35.32 6.09
N ARG A 499 8.38 -34.47 6.18
CA ARG A 499 9.76 -34.90 6.41
C ARG A 499 10.23 -34.40 7.77
N LEU A 500 10.78 -35.29 8.58
CA LEU A 500 11.34 -34.97 9.89
C LEU A 500 12.78 -34.47 9.74
N ARG A 501 13.14 -33.44 10.50
CA ARG A 501 14.50 -32.91 10.56
C ARG A 501 15.38 -33.80 11.43
N CYS A 502 16.64 -33.94 11.02
CA CYS A 502 17.65 -34.64 11.80
C CYS A 502 17.81 -33.97 13.19
N PRO A 503 17.82 -34.75 14.29
CA PRO A 503 17.96 -34.18 15.63
C PRO A 503 19.37 -33.66 15.94
N THR A 504 20.37 -34.02 15.13
CA THR A 504 21.75 -33.58 15.30
C THR A 504 21.86 -32.07 15.09
N ALA A 505 22.39 -31.35 16.08
CA ALA A 505 22.65 -29.91 15.98
C ALA A 505 23.50 -29.57 14.75
N GLY A 506 23.09 -28.54 14.00
CA GLY A 506 23.74 -28.10 12.77
C GLY A 506 23.49 -28.96 11.53
N CYS A 507 22.75 -30.09 11.65
CA CYS A 507 22.44 -30.95 10.50
C CYS A 507 21.20 -30.47 9.75
N SER A 508 21.26 -30.47 8.41
CA SER A 508 20.14 -30.15 7.51
C SER A 508 19.34 -31.36 7.05
N GLY A 509 19.70 -32.57 7.48
CA GLY A 509 19.13 -33.82 6.99
C GLY A 509 17.62 -33.93 7.20
N LEU A 510 16.94 -34.44 6.18
CA LEU A 510 15.49 -34.64 6.16
C LEU A 510 15.16 -36.11 5.95
N HIS A 511 14.18 -36.61 6.68
CA HIS A 511 13.83 -38.03 6.73
C HIS A 511 12.33 -38.25 6.55
N SER A 512 11.93 -39.13 5.64
CA SER A 512 10.54 -39.54 5.50
C SER A 512 10.09 -40.42 6.68
N ARG A 513 8.78 -40.49 6.93
CA ARG A 513 8.14 -41.24 8.03
C ARG A 513 8.42 -42.77 8.07
N VAL A 514 9.21 -43.32 7.15
CA VAL A 514 9.08 -44.74 6.77
C VAL A 514 9.55 -45.74 7.84
N ARG A 515 10.43 -45.40 8.80
CA ARG A 515 10.87 -46.36 9.86
C ARG A 515 11.30 -45.65 11.15
N VAL A 516 10.35 -45.28 12.01
CA VAL A 516 10.61 -44.40 13.16
C VAL A 516 11.17 -45.15 14.38
N SER A 517 10.88 -46.45 14.55
CA SER A 517 11.18 -47.22 15.77
C SER A 517 12.59 -47.82 15.85
N LYS A 518 13.47 -47.55 14.87
CA LYS A 518 14.85 -48.03 14.89
C LYS A 518 15.80 -46.89 14.59
N PRO A 519 16.95 -46.79 15.28
CA PRO A 519 17.91 -45.77 14.96
C PRO A 519 18.43 -45.95 13.53
N ILE A 520 18.40 -44.87 12.76
CA ILE A 520 18.88 -44.84 11.38
C ILE A 520 20.18 -44.07 11.28
N LYS A 521 20.98 -44.34 10.25
CA LYS A 521 22.15 -43.52 9.94
C LYS A 521 21.73 -42.34 9.06
N CYS A 522 21.97 -41.12 9.53
CA CYS A 522 21.67 -39.91 8.75
C CYS A 522 22.65 -39.77 7.58
N PRO A 523 22.21 -39.57 6.32
CA PRO A 523 23.13 -39.43 5.19
C PRO A 523 23.96 -38.13 5.25
N ASP A 524 23.44 -37.08 5.89
CA ASP A 524 24.11 -35.78 5.92
C ASP A 524 25.19 -35.73 7.01
N CYS A 525 24.83 -36.04 8.25
CA CYS A 525 25.78 -35.98 9.38
C CYS A 525 26.44 -37.32 9.73
N GLN A 526 26.06 -38.42 9.07
CA GLN A 526 26.56 -39.78 9.28
C GLN A 526 26.37 -40.36 10.69
N LYS A 527 25.72 -39.62 11.61
CA LYS A 527 25.40 -40.08 12.98
C LYS A 527 24.20 -41.01 12.98
N LYS A 528 24.19 -41.92 13.96
CA LYS A 528 23.03 -42.76 14.29
C LYS A 528 22.02 -41.90 15.06
N ILE A 529 20.83 -41.73 14.51
CA ILE A 529 19.80 -40.84 15.03
C ILE A 529 18.50 -41.59 15.32
N CYS A 530 17.72 -41.09 16.26
CA CYS A 530 16.34 -41.52 16.49
C CYS A 530 15.37 -40.38 16.12
N LEU A 531 14.24 -40.72 15.51
CA LEU A 531 13.22 -39.75 15.08
C LEU A 531 11.95 -39.79 15.94
N GLU A 532 11.91 -40.63 16.98
CA GLU A 532 10.74 -40.82 17.86
C GLU A 532 10.30 -39.50 18.50
N ASP A 533 11.23 -38.74 19.10
CA ASP A 533 10.93 -37.44 19.73
C ASP A 533 10.42 -36.41 18.70
N ARG A 534 10.96 -36.44 17.48
CA ARG A 534 10.53 -35.55 16.39
C ARG A 534 9.11 -35.91 15.92
N LEU A 535 8.78 -37.19 15.86
CA LEU A 535 7.43 -37.66 15.54
C LEU A 535 6.45 -37.33 16.68
N ALA A 536 6.85 -37.50 17.93
CA ALA A 536 6.03 -37.14 19.09
C ALA A 536 5.71 -35.63 19.08
N CYS A 537 6.72 -34.78 18.89
CA CYS A 537 6.54 -33.34 18.76
C CYS A 537 5.64 -32.97 17.55
N LEU A 538 5.77 -33.66 16.41
CA LEU A 538 4.87 -33.46 15.28
C LEU A 538 3.40 -33.76 15.64
N ARG A 539 3.13 -34.85 16.38
CA ARG A 539 1.78 -35.20 16.85
C ARG A 539 1.24 -34.17 17.85
N GLU A 540 2.10 -33.65 18.72
CA GLU A 540 1.73 -32.54 19.62
C GLU A 540 1.37 -31.28 18.82
N CYS A 541 2.11 -30.96 17.76
CA CYS A 541 1.76 -29.85 16.87
C CYS A 541 0.40 -30.08 16.20
N GLU A 542 0.12 -31.29 15.72
CA GLU A 542 -1.20 -31.66 15.15
C GLU A 542 -2.33 -31.44 16.17
N ALA A 543 -2.15 -31.87 17.42
CA ALA A 543 -3.12 -31.65 18.49
C ALA A 543 -3.31 -30.15 18.81
N LEU A 544 -2.22 -29.38 18.86
CA LEU A 544 -2.30 -27.93 19.07
C LEU A 544 -3.00 -27.22 17.91
N TYR A 545 -2.85 -27.69 16.66
CA TYR A 545 -3.61 -27.14 15.53
C TYR A 545 -5.11 -27.35 15.71
N GLU A 546 -5.55 -28.52 16.19
CA GLU A 546 -6.96 -28.78 16.51
C GLU A 546 -7.46 -27.87 17.64
N CYS A 547 -6.66 -27.67 18.69
CA CYS A 547 -6.97 -26.71 19.75
C CYS A 547 -7.12 -25.27 19.22
N GLY A 548 -6.17 -24.81 18.40
CA GLY A 548 -6.22 -23.47 17.80
C GLY A 548 -7.42 -23.27 16.87
N LEU A 549 -7.79 -24.30 16.10
CA LEU A 549 -9.01 -24.29 15.28
C LEU A 549 -10.28 -24.24 16.15
N ALA A 550 -10.30 -24.95 17.28
CA ALA A 550 -11.40 -24.87 18.23
C ALA A 550 -11.49 -23.49 18.90
N ASP A 551 -10.37 -22.86 19.25
CA ASP A 551 -10.35 -21.49 19.76
C ASP A 551 -10.85 -20.49 18.72
N MET A 552 -10.44 -20.63 17.45
CA MET A 552 -10.92 -19.82 16.34
C MET A 552 -12.43 -19.96 16.13
N GLU A 553 -12.97 -21.18 16.16
CA GLU A 553 -14.41 -21.46 16.06
C GLU A 553 -15.19 -20.89 17.26
N ASN A 554 -14.59 -20.85 18.44
CA ASN A 554 -15.17 -20.20 19.62
C ASN A 554 -14.88 -18.68 19.68
N GLU A 555 -14.35 -18.09 18.61
CA GLU A 555 -14.02 -16.66 18.48
C GLU A 555 -13.01 -16.13 19.52
N ARG A 556 -12.24 -17.03 20.14
CA ARG A 556 -11.10 -16.75 21.02
C ARG A 556 -9.84 -16.49 20.18
N VAL A 557 -9.84 -15.36 19.48
CA VAL A 557 -8.85 -15.05 18.43
C VAL A 557 -7.42 -14.97 18.96
N ASP A 558 -7.24 -14.41 20.15
CA ASP A 558 -5.91 -14.20 20.73
C ASP A 558 -5.30 -15.51 21.20
N GLU A 559 -6.12 -16.36 21.82
CA GLU A 559 -5.77 -17.74 22.18
C GLU A 559 -5.40 -18.54 20.93
N ALA A 560 -6.23 -18.48 19.88
CA ALA A 560 -5.98 -19.17 18.62
C ALA A 560 -4.64 -18.74 18.01
N ILE A 561 -4.34 -17.43 17.95
CA ILE A 561 -3.07 -16.92 17.43
C ILE A 561 -1.89 -17.44 18.24
N ARG A 562 -1.94 -17.35 19.57
CA ARG A 562 -0.86 -17.84 20.45
C ARG A 562 -0.61 -19.33 20.20
N THR A 563 -1.68 -20.14 20.22
CA THR A 563 -1.61 -21.58 19.99
C THR A 563 -1.04 -21.93 18.61
N PHE A 564 -1.50 -21.27 17.54
CA PHE A 564 -0.97 -21.52 16.19
C PHE A 564 0.49 -21.11 16.08
N CYS A 565 0.88 -19.95 16.60
CA CYS A 565 2.26 -19.49 16.54
C CYS A 565 3.22 -20.45 17.24
N ASP A 566 2.87 -20.91 18.46
CA ASP A 566 3.67 -21.87 19.22
C ASP A 566 3.77 -23.22 18.50
N ALA A 567 2.66 -23.74 17.98
CA ALA A 567 2.64 -25.01 17.27
C ALA A 567 3.44 -24.95 15.96
N LEU A 568 3.30 -23.88 15.17
CA LEU A 568 4.03 -23.69 13.92
C LEU A 568 5.52 -23.52 14.17
N LYS A 569 5.90 -22.79 15.24
CA LYS A 569 7.31 -22.66 15.65
C LYS A 569 7.92 -24.03 15.91
N ARG A 570 7.28 -24.84 16.77
CA ARG A 570 7.71 -26.22 17.08
C ARG A 570 7.76 -27.10 15.83
N PHE A 571 6.76 -27.02 14.97
CA PHE A 571 6.73 -27.78 13.72
C PHE A 571 7.95 -27.49 12.85
N HIS A 572 8.31 -26.22 12.64
CA HIS A 572 9.45 -25.87 11.80
C HIS A 572 10.82 -26.25 12.39
N GLU A 573 10.90 -26.44 13.71
CA GLU A 573 12.08 -26.99 14.40
C GLU A 573 12.26 -28.48 14.15
N VAL A 574 11.18 -29.26 14.06
CA VAL A 574 11.23 -30.73 14.01
C VAL A 574 10.90 -31.35 12.66
N ALA A 575 10.20 -30.62 11.79
CA ALA A 575 9.68 -31.11 10.54
C ALA A 575 9.74 -30.04 9.43
N CYS A 576 9.44 -30.47 8.20
CA CYS A 576 9.20 -29.57 7.09
C CYS A 576 8.06 -30.06 6.20
N PRO A 577 7.33 -29.14 5.53
CA PRO A 577 6.25 -29.51 4.62
C PRO A 577 6.76 -30.23 3.36
N PRO A 578 5.88 -30.80 2.52
CA PRO A 578 4.42 -30.65 2.53
C PRO A 578 3.72 -31.40 3.70
N HIS A 579 2.78 -30.74 4.38
CA HIS A 579 2.01 -31.32 5.48
C HIS A 579 0.64 -30.64 5.61
N ARG A 580 -0.46 -31.37 5.34
CA ARG A 580 -1.81 -30.78 5.23
C ARG A 580 -2.24 -30.02 6.48
N ALA A 581 -2.08 -30.61 7.67
CA ALA A 581 -2.50 -29.96 8.92
C ALA A 581 -1.73 -28.66 9.21
N THR A 582 -0.43 -28.62 8.92
CA THR A 582 0.37 -27.38 9.07
C THR A 582 -0.15 -26.29 8.14
N HIS A 583 -0.42 -26.61 6.88
CA HIS A 583 -0.93 -25.60 5.94
C HIS A 583 -2.33 -25.09 6.32
N LEU A 584 -3.17 -25.96 6.90
CA LEU A 584 -4.45 -25.52 7.44
C LEU A 584 -4.26 -24.55 8.61
N ALA A 585 -3.32 -24.85 9.52
CA ALA A 585 -2.98 -23.97 10.64
C ALA A 585 -2.41 -22.61 10.18
N GLU A 586 -1.55 -22.58 9.15
CA GLU A 586 -1.01 -21.33 8.58
C GLU A 586 -2.10 -20.46 7.93
N ILE A 587 -3.07 -21.09 7.25
CA ILE A 587 -4.24 -20.40 6.69
C ILE A 587 -5.12 -19.86 7.82
N ALA A 588 -5.39 -20.66 8.85
CA ALA A 588 -6.18 -20.26 10.01
C ALA A 588 -5.52 -19.11 10.79
N LEU A 589 -4.20 -19.19 11.03
CA LEU A 589 -3.42 -18.12 11.62
C LEU A 589 -3.51 -16.84 10.77
N SER A 590 -3.35 -16.95 9.45
CA SER A 590 -3.48 -15.79 8.55
C SER A 590 -4.85 -15.12 8.66
N SER A 591 -5.94 -15.90 8.76
CA SER A 591 -7.29 -15.38 8.97
C SER A 591 -7.45 -14.69 10.34
N CYS A 592 -6.90 -15.28 11.42
CA CYS A 592 -6.92 -14.67 12.74
C CYS A 592 -6.12 -13.37 12.79
N LEU A 593 -4.95 -13.33 12.13
CA LEU A 593 -4.14 -12.12 12.02
C LEU A 593 -4.84 -11.02 11.21
N ALA A 594 -5.55 -11.38 10.14
CA ALA A 594 -6.29 -10.43 9.32
C ALA A 594 -7.49 -9.80 10.05
N ASP A 595 -8.00 -10.42 11.12
CA ASP A 595 -9.06 -9.87 11.98
C ASP A 595 -8.58 -8.65 12.79
N TYR A 596 -7.27 -8.52 13.00
CA TYR A 596 -6.65 -7.29 13.52
C TYR A 596 -6.61 -6.14 12.51
N GLY A 597 -6.80 -6.44 11.23
CA GLY A 597 -6.76 -5.47 10.15
C GLY A 597 -8.08 -4.71 9.95
N ASN A 598 -8.20 -4.13 8.76
CA ASN A 598 -9.41 -3.51 8.27
C ASN A 598 -10.49 -4.59 8.15
N THR A 599 -11.46 -4.57 9.07
CA THR A 599 -12.58 -5.49 9.08
C THR A 599 -13.89 -4.73 8.98
N TRP A 600 -14.90 -5.38 8.42
CA TRP A 600 -16.26 -4.89 8.48
C TRP A 600 -17.22 -6.04 8.80
N ARG A 601 -18.11 -5.79 9.75
CA ARG A 601 -19.21 -6.68 10.11
C ARG A 601 -20.53 -5.96 9.85
N PRO A 602 -21.50 -6.61 9.19
CA PRO A 602 -22.87 -6.09 9.14
C PRO A 602 -23.37 -5.85 10.56
N ALA A 603 -24.02 -4.71 10.81
CA ALA A 603 -24.79 -4.58 12.04
C ALA A 603 -25.86 -5.68 12.02
N GLY A 604 -25.91 -6.51 13.07
CA GLY A 604 -26.94 -7.52 13.20
C GLY A 604 -28.31 -6.87 12.95
N VAL A 605 -29.14 -7.50 12.12
CA VAL A 605 -30.51 -7.02 11.92
C VAL A 605 -31.13 -6.95 13.30
N LEU A 606 -31.36 -5.73 13.81
CA LEU A 606 -32.30 -5.53 14.91
C LEU A 606 -33.59 -6.20 14.44
N LYS A 607 -33.87 -7.39 14.95
CA LYS A 607 -35.21 -7.96 14.88
C LYS A 607 -36.06 -6.92 15.61
N ILE A 608 -36.67 -6.02 14.85
CA ILE A 608 -37.72 -5.16 15.36
C ILE A 608 -38.77 -6.15 15.80
N ALA A 609 -38.77 -6.46 17.09
CA ALA A 609 -39.89 -7.14 17.71
C ALA A 609 -41.10 -6.27 17.35
N ARG A 610 -41.99 -6.82 16.53
CA ARG A 610 -43.31 -6.25 16.32
C ARG A 610 -43.90 -6.12 17.72
N LEU A 611 -43.87 -4.90 18.26
CA LEU A 611 -44.75 -4.50 19.34
C LEU A 611 -46.14 -4.44 18.71
N GLU A 612 -46.78 -5.60 18.59
CA GLU A 612 -48.22 -5.68 18.46
C GLU A 612 -48.81 -5.17 19.78
N LYS A 613 -49.38 -3.97 19.71
CA LYS A 613 -50.44 -3.52 20.60
C LYS A 613 -51.67 -3.26 19.75
#